data_AF-A0A0S9EAQ8-F1
#
_entry.id   AF-A0A0S9EAQ8-F1
#
_cell.length_a   1.000
_cell.length_b   1.000
_cell.length_c   1.000
_cell.angle_alpha   90.00
_cell.angle_beta   90.00
_cell.angle_gamma   90.00
#
_symmetry.space_group_name_H-M   'P 1'
#
loop_
_entity.id
_entity.type
_entity.pdbx_description
1 polymer ?
#
loop_
_entity_poly.entity_id
_entity_poly.type
_entity_poly.pdbx_seq_one_letter_code
_entity_poly.pdbx_strand_id
1 'polypeptide(L)'
;MPNGCELHLYETADLGSEDYTDVYEFGPLDPELEQSEANEVLTFSSFEECLKTLETRWSSATSRLTNEFMVQDEYADYLRRGRDA
;
A
#
# COMPACT_ATOMS: atom_id res chain seq x y z
N MET A 1 13.77 -12.78 -10.62
CA MET A 1 14.81 -11.73 -10.51
C MET A 1 15.29 -11.73 -9.08
N PRO A 2 16.59 -11.92 -8.78
CA PRO A 2 17.04 -11.81 -7.41
C PRO A 2 16.92 -10.33 -7.00
N ASN A 3 15.97 -10.00 -6.13
CA ASN A 3 15.69 -8.68 -5.54
C ASN A 3 14.86 -7.67 -6.36
N GLY A 4 14.15 -8.11 -7.41
CA GLY A 4 13.14 -7.27 -8.08
C GLY A 4 11.84 -7.17 -7.28
N CYS A 5 10.98 -6.21 -7.58
CA CYS A 5 9.68 -6.06 -6.94
C CYS A 5 8.61 -5.60 -7.93
N GLU A 6 7.34 -5.83 -7.55
CA GLU A 6 6.17 -5.35 -8.27
C GLU A 6 5.41 -4.38 -7.36
N LEU A 7 5.01 -3.24 -7.92
CA LEU A 7 4.18 -2.25 -7.25
C LEU A 7 2.79 -2.31 -7.85
N HIS A 8 1.80 -2.54 -7.00
CA HIS A 8 0.38 -2.45 -7.34
C HIS A 8 -0.18 -1.18 -6.71
N LEU A 9 -0.66 -0.26 -7.53
CA LEU A 9 -1.28 0.99 -7.08
C LEU A 9 -2.79 0.82 -7.05
N TYR A 10 -3.38 1.08 -5.89
CA TYR A 10 -4.84 1.11 -5.70
C TYR A 10 -5.25 2.52 -5.30
N GLU A 11 -6.16 3.11 -6.05
CA GLU A 11 -6.86 4.34 -5.69
C GLU A 11 -8.26 3.96 -5.22
N THR A 12 -8.53 4.19 -3.94
CA THR A 12 -9.82 3.89 -3.33
C THR A 12 -10.31 5.14 -2.61
N ALA A 13 -11.63 5.31 -2.54
CA ALA A 13 -12.22 6.33 -1.68
C ALA A 13 -12.60 5.70 -0.34
N ASP A 14 -12.46 6.47 0.74
CA ASP A 14 -12.96 6.12 2.06
C ASP A 14 -14.50 6.23 2.09
N LEU A 15 -15.14 5.37 1.30
CA LEU A 15 -16.58 5.20 1.18
C LEU A 15 -16.95 3.94 1.94
N GLY A 16 -16.59 3.89 3.23
CA GLY A 16 -17.06 2.83 4.12
C GLY A 16 -18.58 2.78 4.12
N SER A 17 -19.13 1.56 4.12
CA SER A 17 -20.55 1.35 4.39
C SER A 17 -20.74 1.08 5.88
N GLU A 18 -21.73 1.73 6.49
CA GLU A 18 -22.11 1.50 7.91
C GLU A 18 -22.65 0.08 8.14
N ASP A 19 -23.02 -0.64 7.08
CA ASP A 19 -23.60 -1.98 7.15
C ASP A 19 -22.54 -3.11 7.20
N TYR A 20 -21.26 -2.79 6.99
CA TYR A 20 -20.15 -3.77 7.03
C TYR A 20 -19.22 -3.47 8.20
N THR A 21 -19.13 -4.41 9.14
CA THR A 21 -18.29 -4.31 10.36
C THR A 21 -16.94 -5.01 10.23
N ASP A 22 -16.67 -5.68 9.11
CA ASP A 22 -15.41 -6.37 8.85
C ASP A 22 -14.42 -5.44 8.14
N VAL A 23 -13.13 -5.62 8.44
CA VAL A 23 -11.99 -4.81 7.98
C VAL A 23 -12.14 -4.49 6.49
N TYR A 24 -12.51 -3.24 6.19
CA TYR A 24 -12.93 -2.77 4.87
C TYR A 24 -11.90 -3.12 3.78
N GLU A 25 -12.30 -3.98 2.85
CA GLU A 25 -11.71 -3.99 1.51
C GLU A 25 -12.37 -2.85 0.73
N PHE A 26 -11.65 -1.74 0.58
CA PHE A 26 -12.13 -0.62 -0.22
C PHE A 26 -11.96 -0.97 -1.70
N GLY A 27 -13.06 -0.95 -2.45
CA GLY A 27 -13.02 -1.12 -3.90
C GLY A 27 -12.33 0.05 -4.62
N PRO A 28 -11.95 -0.13 -5.88
CA PRO A 28 -11.32 0.91 -6.67
C PRO A 28 -12.25 2.10 -6.88
N LEU A 29 -11.67 3.28 -7.01
CA LEU A 29 -12.39 4.50 -7.37
C LEU A 29 -12.87 4.48 -8.83
N ASP A 30 -12.15 3.76 -9.69
CA ASP A 30 -12.51 3.54 -11.09
C ASP A 30 -13.60 2.46 -11.19
N PRO A 31 -14.82 2.77 -11.67
CA PRO A 31 -15.91 1.81 -11.73
C PRO A 31 -15.72 0.68 -12.76
N GLU A 32 -14.74 0.80 -13.65
CA GLU A 32 -14.44 -0.23 -14.65
C GLU A 32 -13.47 -1.30 -14.14
N LEU A 33 -12.86 -1.10 -12.96
CA LEU A 33 -11.92 -2.04 -12.35
C LEU A 33 -12.65 -3.02 -11.42
N GLU A 34 -12.22 -4.28 -11.46
CA GLU A 34 -12.68 -5.27 -10.48
C GLU A 34 -12.10 -5.01 -9.08
N GLN A 35 -12.73 -5.56 -8.04
CA GLN A 35 -12.39 -5.27 -6.64
C GLN A 35 -10.90 -5.50 -6.28
N SER A 36 -10.25 -6.49 -6.90
CA SER A 36 -8.85 -6.83 -6.66
C SER A 36 -7.88 -6.25 -7.70
N GLU A 37 -8.39 -5.49 -8.67
CA GLU A 37 -7.60 -4.97 -9.78
C GLU A 37 -6.92 -3.64 -9.40
N ALA A 38 -5.60 -3.59 -9.60
CA ALA A 38 -4.84 -2.37 -9.38
C ALA A 38 -5.04 -1.39 -10.54
N ASN A 39 -5.10 -0.09 -10.24
CA ASN A 39 -5.09 0.97 -11.25
C ASN A 39 -3.82 0.93 -12.10
N GLU A 40 -2.70 0.51 -11.50
CA GLU A 40 -1.40 0.43 -12.16
C GLU A 40 -0.56 -0.70 -11.57
N VAL A 41 0.09 -1.48 -12.44
CA VAL A 41 1.08 -2.49 -12.04
C VAL A 41 2.41 -2.14 -12.69
N LEU A 42 3.43 -1.92 -11.87
CA LEU A 42 4.78 -1.60 -12.31
C LEU A 42 5.78 -2.65 -11.82
N THR A 43 6.66 -3.11 -12.69
CA THR A 43 7.74 -4.03 -12.34
C THR A 43 9.07 -3.29 -12.30
N PHE A 44 9.84 -3.48 -11.22
CA PHE A 44 11.16 -2.89 -11.05
C PHE A 44 12.25 -3.95 -10.97
N SER A 45 13.42 -3.60 -11.49
CA SER A 45 14.59 -4.48 -11.46
C SER A 45 15.22 -4.59 -10.07
N SER A 46 14.93 -3.62 -9.18
CA SER A 46 15.37 -3.58 -7.80
C SER A 46 14.38 -2.84 -6.89
N PHE A 47 14.41 -3.14 -5.59
CA PHE A 47 13.61 -2.43 -4.60
C PHE A 47 14.00 -0.93 -4.45
N GLU A 48 15.29 -0.60 -4.60
CA GLU A 48 15.77 0.79 -4.54
C GLU A 48 15.15 1.66 -5.64
N GLU A 49 15.04 1.12 -6.85
CA GLU A 49 14.39 1.78 -7.99
C GLU A 49 12.90 2.07 -7.71
N CYS A 50 12.21 1.12 -7.10
CA CYS A 50 10.82 1.27 -6.67
C CYS A 50 10.68 2.41 -5.65
N LEU A 51 11.50 2.41 -4.58
CA LEU A 51 11.46 3.46 -3.54
C LEU A 51 11.71 4.85 -4.11
N LYS A 52 12.68 5.00 -5.02
CA LYS A 52 12.96 6.28 -5.67
C LYS A 52 11.77 6.75 -6.51
N THR A 53 11.11 5.83 -7.21
CA THR A 53 9.93 6.13 -8.02
C THR A 53 8.76 6.57 -7.16
N LEU A 54 8.50 5.88 -6.05
CA LEU A 54 7.48 6.25 -5.06
C LEU A 54 7.70 7.66 -4.51
N GLU A 55 8.91 7.97 -4.04
CA GLU A 55 9.23 9.28 -3.45
C GLU A 55 9.15 10.43 -4.48
N THR A 56 9.46 10.14 -5.74
CA THR A 56 9.38 11.12 -6.83
C THR A 56 7.93 11.43 -7.19
N ARG A 57 7.06 10.41 -7.23
CA ARG A 57 5.64 10.58 -7.60
C ARG A 57 4.80 11.09 -6.43
N TRP A 58 5.09 10.64 -5.22
CA TRP A 58 4.40 11.01 -3.99
C TRP A 58 5.41 11.34 -2.89
N SER A 59 5.58 12.64 -2.62
CA SER A 59 6.50 13.09 -1.58
C SER A 59 6.13 12.48 -0.22
N SER A 60 7.16 11.99 0.48
CA SER A 60 7.10 11.30 1.77
C SER A 60 6.47 9.90 1.76
N ALA A 61 6.16 9.31 0.60
CA ALA A 61 5.55 7.98 0.53
C ALA A 61 6.43 6.89 1.19
N THR A 62 7.74 6.97 1.02
CA THR A 62 8.68 5.98 1.58
C THR A 62 8.65 5.94 3.12
N SER A 63 8.35 7.07 3.76
CA SER A 63 8.22 7.15 5.23
C SER A 63 6.94 6.53 5.79
N ARG A 64 5.98 6.20 4.92
CA ARG A 64 4.65 5.69 5.27
C ARG A 64 4.42 4.24 4.87
N LEU A 65 5.45 3.57 4.35
CA LEU A 65 5.37 2.15 4.01
C LEU A 65 5.25 1.31 5.29
N THR A 66 4.32 0.37 5.25
CA THR A 66 4.12 -0.65 6.27
C THR A 66 4.14 -2.02 5.61
N ASN A 67 4.42 -3.06 6.40
CA ASN A 67 4.31 -4.42 5.90
C ASN A 67 2.84 -4.77 5.64
N GLU A 68 2.63 -5.69 4.69
CA GLU A 68 1.30 -6.25 4.43
C GLU A 68 0.68 -6.81 5.73
N PHE A 69 -0.64 -6.61 5.89
CA PHE A 69 -1.43 -7.00 7.08
C PHE A 69 -1.08 -6.29 8.40
N MET A 70 -0.23 -5.26 8.39
CA MET A 70 -0.08 -4.38 9.55
C MET A 70 -1.13 -3.28 9.52
N VAL A 71 -2.15 -3.40 10.37
CA VAL A 71 -3.17 -2.36 10.58
C VAL A 71 -2.60 -1.25 11.48
N GLN A 72 -3.26 -0.08 11.48
CA GLN A 72 -2.71 1.15 12.04
C GLN A 72 -2.27 1.03 13.51
N ASP A 73 -3.02 0.30 14.34
CA ASP A 73 -2.70 0.12 15.75
C ASP A 73 -1.52 -0.84 15.95
N GLU A 74 -1.45 -1.92 15.17
CA GLU A 74 -0.30 -2.83 15.15
C GLU A 74 0.97 -2.12 14.65
N TYR A 75 0.84 -1.19 13.70
CA TYR A 75 1.96 -0.35 13.25
C TYR A 75 2.39 0.67 14.31
N ALA A 76 1.43 1.32 14.98
CA ALA A 76 1.74 2.22 16.09
C ALA A 76 2.45 1.48 17.22
N ASP A 77 2.00 0.27 17.56
CA ASP A 77 2.63 -0.57 18.57
C ASP A 77 4.00 -1.10 18.13
N TYR A 78 4.18 -1.46 16.86
CA TYR A 78 5.50 -1.79 16.30
C TYR A 78 6.48 -0.61 16.45
N LEU A 79 6.09 0.61 16.08
CA LEU A 79 6.93 1.80 16.25
C LEU A 79 7.27 2.07 17.72
N ARG A 80 6.30 1.88 18.64
CA ARG A 80 6.52 2.06 20.10
C ARG A 80 7.50 1.03 20.67
N ARG A 81 7.52 -0.20 20.15
CA ARG A 81 8.45 -1.26 20.57
C ARG A 81 9.88 -1.04 20.07
N GLY A 82 10.07 -0.09 19.15
CA GLY A 82 11.33 0.13 18.47
C GLY A 82 11.41 -0.71 17.20
N ARG A 83 12.01 -0.13 16.15
CA ARG A 83 12.32 -0.87 14.94
C ARG A 83 13.46 -1.84 15.28
N ASP A 84 13.14 -3.08 15.57
CA ASP A 84 14.18 -4.11 15.64
C ASP A 84 14.82 -4.23 14.25
N ALA A 85 16.14 -4.07 14.23
CA ALA A 85 16.99 -3.91 13.05
C ALA A 85 17.18 -5.20 12.25
#